data_AF-A0A644YH34-F1
#
_entry.id   AF-A0A644YH34-F1
#
_cell.length_a   1.000
_cell.length_b   1.000
_cell.length_c   1.000
_cell.angle_alpha   90.00
_cell.angle_beta   90.00
_cell.angle_gamma   90.00
#
_symmetry.space_group_name_H-M   'P 1'
#
loop_
_entity.id
_entity.type
_entity.pdbx_description
1 polymer ?
#
loop_
_entity_poly.entity_id
_entity_poly.type
_entity_poly.pdbx_seq_one_letter_code
_entity_poly.pdbx_strand_id
1 'polypeptide(L)' 'MTNAQVSGNLMYAAALQQLTRLAAAKNMTDQEIERIKKDLERRLRPTIIALC' A
#
# COMPACT_ATOMS: atom_id res chain seq x y z
N MET A 1 6.01 -9.96 16.66
CA MET A 1 6.21 -9.07 15.49
C MET A 1 7.63 -8.55 15.55
N THR A 2 8.45 -8.85 14.54
CA THR A 2 9.82 -8.30 14.44
C THR A 2 9.78 -6.88 13.86
N ASN A 3 10.78 -6.05 14.18
CA ASN A 3 10.85 -4.65 13.74
C ASN A 3 10.67 -4.46 12.22
N ALA A 4 11.11 -5.43 11.42
CA ALA A 4 10.96 -5.40 9.97
C ALA A 4 9.51 -5.62 9.49
N GLN A 5 8.75 -6.47 10.17
CA GLN A 5 7.31 -6.63 9.90
C GLN A 5 6.53 -5.37 10.26
N VAL A 6 6.89 -4.71 11.37
CA VAL A 6 6.29 -3.44 11.80
C VAL A 6 6.60 -2.33 10.80
N SER A 7 7.84 -2.24 10.32
CA SER A 7 8.26 -1.25 9.32
C SER A 7 7.57 -1.46 7.97
N GLY A 8 7.43 -2.72 7.52
CA GLY A 8 6.69 -3.04 6.28
C GLY A 8 5.21 -2.67 6.37
N ASN A 9 4.58 -2.95 7.52
CA ASN A 9 3.19 -2.60 7.76
C ASN A 9 2.95 -1.08 7.83
N LEU A 10 3.88 -0.33 8.44
CA LEU A 10 3.83 1.13 8.45
C LEU A 10 4.00 1.73 7.05
N MET A 11 4.90 1.15 6.24
CA MET A 11 5.09 1.58 4.85
C MET A 11 3.85 1.34 3.99
N TYR A 12 3.18 0.19 4.19
CA TYR A 12 1.89 -0.11 3.56
C TYR A 12 0.78 0.87 3.97
N ALA A 13 0.67 1.16 5.28
CA ALA A 13 -0.31 2.10 5.80
C ALA A 13 -0.09 3.53 5.27
N ALA A 14 1.17 3.99 5.20
CA ALA A 14 1.52 5.30 4.66
C ALA A 14 1.19 5.40 3.17
N ALA A 15 1.48 4.36 2.38
CA ALA A 15 1.16 4.31 0.97
C ALA A 15 -0.36 4.31 0.71
N LEU A 16 -1.15 3.61 1.54
CA LEU A 16 -2.61 3.69 1.49
C LEU A 16 -3.14 5.09 1.83
N GLN A 17 -2.58 5.76 2.84
CA GLN A 17 -2.99 7.13 3.18
C GLN A 17 -2.65 8.12 2.06
N GLN A 18 -1.50 7.98 1.41
CA GLN A 18 -1.15 8.77 0.23
C GLN A 18 -2.11 8.51 -0.93
N LEU A 19 -2.50 7.24 -1.14
CA LEU A 19 -3.48 6.87 -2.15
C LEU A 19 -4.84 7.54 -1.89
N THR A 20 -5.33 7.50 -0.66
CA THR A 20 -6.61 8.12 -0.28
C THR A 20 -6.57 9.63 -0.47
N ARG A 21 -5.45 10.28 -0.13
CA ARG A 21 -5.27 11.72 -0.36
C ARG A 21 -5.23 12.05 -1.86
N LEU A 22 -4.51 11.25 -2.65
CA LEU A 22 -4.42 11.45 -4.10
C LEU A 22 -5.79 11.23 -4.78
N ALA A 23 -6.52 10.20 -4.34
CA ALA A 23 -7.85 9.89 -4.83
C ALA A 23 -8.85 11.02 -4.53
N ALA A 24 -8.83 11.55 -3.30
CA ALA A 24 -9.64 12.70 -2.90
C ALA A 24 -9.26 13.98 -3.66
N ALA A 25 -7.96 14.19 -3.94
CA ALA A 25 -7.47 15.36 -4.66
C ALA A 25 -7.74 15.31 -6.17
N LYS A 26 -7.82 14.11 -6.77
CA LYS A 26 -7.99 13.91 -8.22
C LYS A 26 -9.38 13.43 -8.65
N ASN A 27 -10.33 13.25 -7.73
CA ASN A 27 -11.62 12.61 -8.02
C ASN A 27 -11.41 11.26 -8.75
N MET A 28 -10.46 10.45 -8.25
CA MET A 28 -10.21 9.13 -8.83
C MET A 28 -11.43 8.24 -8.66
N THR A 29 -11.79 7.51 -9.70
CA THR A 29 -12.85 6.51 -9.65
C THR A 29 -12.42 5.32 -8.81
N ASP A 30 -13.40 4.65 -8.18
CA ASP A 30 -13.18 3.43 -7.38
C ASP A 30 -12.36 2.37 -8.13
N GLN A 31 -12.52 2.30 -9.45
CA GLN A 31 -11.79 1.38 -10.32
C GLN A 31 -10.28 1.67 -10.38
N GLU A 32 -9.87 2.95 -10.35
CA GLU A 32 -8.45 3.34 -10.28
C GLU A 32 -7.87 3.04 -8.89
N ILE A 33 -8.65 3.32 -7.84
CA ILE A 33 -8.26 3.04 -6.45
C ILE A 33 -8.03 1.55 -6.23
N GLU A 34 -8.93 0.69 -6.73
CA GLU A 34 -8.76 -0.77 -6.65
C GLU A 34 -7.55 -1.26 -7.44
N ARG A 35 -7.30 -0.69 -8.62
CA ARG A 35 -6.16 -1.08 -9.47
C ARG A 35 -4.84 -0.75 -8.79
N ILE A 36 -4.73 0.43 -8.17
CA ILE A 36 -3.52 0.82 -7.46
C ILE A 36 -3.38 0.04 -6.15
N LYS A 37 -4.46 -0.25 -5.40
CA LYS A 37 -4.41 -1.16 -4.24
C LYS A 37 -3.82 -2.52 -4.61
N LYS A 38 -4.31 -3.13 -5.69
CA LYS A 38 -3.80 -4.43 -6.17
C LYS A 38 -2.33 -4.36 -6.60
N ASP A 39 -1.91 -3.28 -7.25
CA ASP A 39 -0.50 -3.07 -7.60
C ASP A 39 0.39 -2.89 -6.36
N LEU A 40 -0.11 -2.14 -5.39
CA LEU A 40 0.55 -1.90 -4.11
C LEU A 40 0.74 -3.21 -3.33
N GLU A 41 -0.31 -4.02 -3.21
CA GLU A 41 -0.24 -5.36 -2.61
C GLU A 41 0.72 -6.28 -3.35
N ARG A 42 0.76 -6.23 -4.68
CA ARG A 42 1.66 -7.05 -5.50
C ARG A 42 3.12 -6.66 -5.32
N ARG A 43 3.42 -5.36 -5.16
CA ARG A 43 4.77 -4.84 -4.88
C ARG A 43 5.19 -5.05 -3.43
N LEU A 44 4.26 -5.01 -2.48
CA LEU A 44 4.55 -5.24 -1.06
C LEU A 44 4.60 -6.71 -0.66
N ARG A 45 3.92 -7.62 -1.38
CA ARG A 45 4.06 -9.08 -1.19
C ARG A 45 5.50 -9.57 -1.13
N PRO A 46 6.38 -9.28 -2.11
CA PRO A 46 7.76 -9.74 -2.05
C PRO A 46 8.52 -9.11 -0.88
N THR A 47 8.17 -7.89 -0.46
CA THR A 47 8.81 -7.22 0.68
C THR A 47 8.42 -7.87 2.01
N ILE A 48 7.19 -8.37 2.13
CA ILE A 48 6.70 -9.08 3.33
C ILE A 48 7.18 -10.53 3.36
N ILE A 49 7.28 -11.20 2.20
CA ILE A 49 7.71 -12.60 2.08
C ILE A 49 9.24 -12.74 2.13
N ALA A 50 10.01 -11.79 1.60
CA ALA A 50 11.48 -11.81 1.65
C ALA A 50 12.06 -11.46 3.02
N LEU A 51 11.20 -11.13 3.99
CA LEU A 51 11.56 -10.87 5.38
C LEU A 51 11.35 -12.09 6.30
N CYS A 52 10.97 -13.25 5.74
CA CYS A 52 10.88 -14.53 6.43
C CYS A 52 12.18 -15.33 6.32
#